data_AF-A0A2N3DU28-F1
#
_entry.id   AF-A0A2N3DU28-F1
#
_cell.length_a   1.000
_cell.length_b   1.000
_cell.length_c   1.000
_cell.angle_alpha   90.00
_cell.angle_beta   90.00
_cell.angle_gamma   90.00
#
_symmetry.space_group_name_H-M   'P 1'
#
loop_
_entity.id
_entity.type
_entity.pdbx_description
1 polymer ?
#
loop_
_entity_poly.entity_id
_entity_poly.type
_entity_poly.pdbx_seq_one_letter_code
_entity_poly.pdbx_strand_id
1 'polypeptide(L)'
;MNKRISLFLSASAALAAVTSSPATAADVGDRDFGAAQQTVPDILSARQKQLYTQVLAAIRSQRWAEAKALLDDAGSGPLNDFLRAELLLAANSPRAEVSDILPILARSPGLPQAEQLGRLATKRGAADLPVLPPQTRLAWAGSAPRRVGADSVAGDPAAASLARTIPDRIKNDDPAGAEVLLNAVIDKLSPD
;
A
#
# COMPACT_ATOMS: atom_id res chain seq x y z
N MET A 1 49.74 12.40 -77.89
CA MET A 1 50.88 13.08 -77.22
C MET A 1 50.32 13.85 -76.03
N ASN A 2 50.78 13.46 -74.85
CA ASN A 2 50.20 13.80 -73.55
C ASN A 2 50.61 15.21 -73.10
N LYS A 3 49.69 15.93 -72.45
CA LYS A 3 50.03 16.81 -71.32
C LYS A 3 48.80 17.08 -70.44
N ARG A 4 48.85 16.56 -69.22
CA ARG A 4 48.03 16.97 -68.07
C ARG A 4 48.74 18.15 -67.39
N ILE A 5 47.98 19.09 -66.80
CA ILE A 5 48.28 19.95 -65.63
C ILE A 5 46.98 20.77 -65.39
N SER A 6 46.13 20.35 -64.45
CA SER A 6 45.95 20.89 -63.08
C SER A 6 45.39 22.32 -63.03
N LEU A 7 44.08 22.44 -62.74
CA LEU A 7 43.43 23.69 -62.35
C LEU A 7 42.84 23.53 -60.94
N PHE A 8 43.34 24.33 -60.01
CA PHE A 8 42.75 24.61 -58.70
C PHE A 8 41.49 25.46 -58.89
N LEU A 9 40.37 25.17 -58.20
CA LEU A 9 39.48 26.24 -57.71
C LEU A 9 38.48 25.80 -56.62
N SER A 10 38.58 26.51 -55.51
CA SER A 10 37.53 26.89 -54.55
C SER A 10 36.81 25.84 -53.69
N ALA A 11 37.25 25.84 -52.43
CA ALA A 11 36.39 25.66 -51.26
C ALA A 11 35.27 26.73 -51.23
N SER A 12 34.04 26.29 -50.95
CA SER A 12 32.97 27.13 -50.42
C SER A 12 32.31 26.41 -49.26
N ALA A 13 32.16 27.17 -48.18
CA ALA A 13 31.86 26.72 -46.83
C ALA A 13 30.46 26.10 -46.68
N ALA A 14 30.40 25.05 -45.87
CA ALA A 14 29.17 24.48 -45.35
C ALA A 14 28.53 25.43 -44.32
N LEU A 15 27.24 25.70 -44.49
CA LEU A 15 26.40 26.24 -43.43
C LEU A 15 25.21 25.28 -43.26
N ALA A 16 25.42 24.23 -42.47
CA ALA A 16 24.33 23.37 -42.02
C ALA A 16 23.61 24.09 -40.89
N ALA A 17 22.40 24.60 -41.16
CA ALA A 17 21.52 25.08 -40.11
C ALA A 17 21.06 23.88 -39.28
N VAL A 18 21.65 23.72 -38.09
CA VAL A 18 21.13 22.83 -37.04
C VAL A 18 19.86 23.48 -36.54
N THR A 19 18.71 23.06 -37.06
CA THR A 19 17.42 23.35 -36.45
C THR A 19 17.32 22.46 -35.21
N SER A 20 17.65 23.01 -34.05
CA SER A 20 17.30 22.41 -32.76
C SER A 20 15.78 22.40 -32.65
N SER A 21 15.16 21.25 -32.91
CA SER A 21 13.75 21.02 -32.57
C SER A 21 13.60 21.15 -31.05
N PRO A 22 12.72 22.01 -30.52
CA PRO A 22 12.40 21.98 -29.11
C PRO A 22 11.78 20.62 -28.80
N ALA A 23 12.35 19.91 -27.84
CA ALA A 23 11.69 18.75 -27.27
C ALA A 23 10.39 19.25 -26.61
N THR A 24 9.26 18.99 -27.25
CA THR A 24 7.96 19.13 -26.60
C THR A 24 7.94 18.12 -25.47
N ALA A 25 8.08 18.59 -24.23
CA ALA A 25 7.73 17.81 -23.07
C ALA A 25 6.28 17.35 -23.28
N ALA A 26 6.07 16.04 -23.34
CA ALA A 26 4.73 15.51 -23.24
C ALA A 26 4.21 15.94 -21.88
N ASP A 27 3.25 16.86 -21.89
CA ASP A 27 2.45 17.19 -20.72
C ASP A 27 1.99 15.86 -20.14
N VAL A 28 2.42 15.55 -18.91
CA VAL A 28 1.87 14.42 -18.16
C VAL A 28 0.48 14.87 -17.79
N GLY A 29 -0.43 14.74 -18.76
CA GLY A 29 -1.82 15.06 -18.62
C GLY A 29 -2.32 14.40 -17.35
N ASP A 30 -3.03 15.21 -16.57
CA ASP A 30 -3.98 14.85 -15.53
C ASP A 30 -3.78 13.40 -15.06
N ARG A 31 -2.97 13.21 -14.02
CA ARG A 31 -2.94 11.92 -13.34
C ARG A 31 -4.32 11.74 -12.73
N ASP A 32 -5.21 11.15 -13.53
CA ASP A 32 -6.51 10.68 -13.11
C ASP A 32 -6.25 9.80 -11.89
N PHE A 33 -6.56 10.33 -10.70
CA PHE A 33 -6.61 9.54 -9.48
C PHE A 33 -7.82 8.59 -9.51
N GLY A 34 -8.57 8.54 -10.61
CA GLY A 34 -9.29 7.36 -11.05
C GLY A 34 -8.35 6.17 -11.02
N ALA A 35 -8.35 5.47 -9.89
CA ALA A 35 -7.52 4.31 -9.64
C ALA A 35 -7.51 3.44 -10.89
N ALA A 36 -6.37 3.42 -11.61
CA ALA A 36 -6.16 2.49 -12.71
C ALA A 36 -6.62 1.14 -12.18
N GLN A 37 -7.56 0.48 -12.88
CA GLN A 37 -8.10 -0.81 -12.46
C GLN A 37 -6.89 -1.70 -12.16
N GLN A 38 -6.58 -1.85 -10.87
CA GLN A 38 -5.45 -2.62 -10.46
C GLN A 38 -5.87 -4.04 -10.81
N THR A 39 -5.35 -4.57 -11.91
CA THR A 39 -5.45 -5.99 -12.25
C THR A 39 -4.54 -6.73 -11.29
N VAL A 40 -4.86 -6.64 -10.00
CA VAL A 40 -4.25 -7.43 -8.96
C VAL A 40 -4.57 -8.88 -9.33
N PRO A 41 -3.55 -9.74 -9.52
CA PRO A 41 -3.79 -11.16 -9.70
C PRO A 41 -4.71 -11.65 -8.60
N ASP A 42 -5.75 -12.41 -8.96
CA ASP A 42 -6.73 -12.82 -7.97
C ASP A 42 -6.07 -13.78 -6.98
N ILE A 43 -5.72 -13.28 -5.79
CA ILE A 43 -5.05 -14.05 -4.72
C ILE A 43 -5.93 -15.25 -4.32
N LEU A 44 -7.24 -15.11 -4.47
CA LEU A 44 -8.23 -16.14 -4.15
C LEU A 44 -9.04 -16.48 -5.41
N SER A 45 -9.03 -17.75 -5.82
CA SER A 45 -9.94 -18.21 -6.86
C SER A 45 -11.41 -17.97 -6.48
N ALA A 46 -12.29 -17.81 -7.48
CA ALA A 46 -13.73 -17.64 -7.26
C ALA A 46 -14.33 -18.76 -6.37
N ARG A 47 -13.87 -20.01 -6.56
CA ARG A 47 -14.27 -21.15 -5.73
C ARG A 47 -13.83 -21.00 -4.28
N GLN A 48 -12.61 -20.55 -4.02
CA GLN A 48 -12.13 -20.30 -2.66
C GLN A 48 -12.91 -19.18 -1.98
N LYS A 49 -13.17 -18.07 -2.68
CA LYS A 49 -14.00 -16.96 -2.16
C LYS A 49 -15.39 -17.45 -1.75
N GLN A 50 -16.02 -18.25 -2.60
CA GLN A 50 -17.33 -18.82 -2.32
C GLN A 50 -17.30 -19.77 -1.12
N LEU A 51 -16.30 -20.66 -1.05
CA LEU A 51 -16.13 -21.60 0.08
C LEU A 51 -15.92 -20.84 1.40
N TYR A 52 -15.03 -19.86 1.44
CA TYR A 52 -14.74 -19.10 2.66
C TYR A 52 -15.94 -18.29 3.14
N THR A 53 -16.70 -17.71 2.21
CA THR A 53 -17.96 -17.03 2.52
C THR A 53 -18.98 -17.99 3.12
N GLN A 54 -19.09 -19.21 2.58
CA GLN A 54 -19.98 -20.25 3.13
C GLN A 54 -19.56 -20.69 4.53
N VAL A 55 -18.26 -20.89 4.78
CA VAL A 55 -17.74 -21.25 6.11
C VAL A 55 -18.08 -20.18 7.14
N LEU A 56 -17.81 -18.90 6.83
CA LEU A 56 -18.12 -17.79 7.73
C LEU A 56 -19.63 -17.64 7.98
N ALA A 57 -20.46 -17.87 6.96
CA ALA A 57 -21.91 -17.90 7.12
C ALA A 57 -22.35 -19.06 8.03
N ALA A 58 -21.78 -20.25 7.87
CA ALA A 58 -22.06 -21.39 8.74
C ALA A 58 -21.64 -21.12 10.19
N ILE A 59 -20.45 -20.55 10.42
CA ILE A 59 -19.97 -20.11 11.76
C ILE A 59 -20.96 -19.11 12.37
N ARG A 60 -21.35 -18.07 11.62
CA ARG A 60 -22.29 -17.04 12.12
C ARG A 60 -23.68 -17.61 12.43
N SER A 61 -24.12 -18.61 11.66
CA SER A 61 -25.36 -19.34 11.90
C SER A 61 -25.22 -20.48 12.93
N GLN A 62 -24.08 -20.60 13.61
CA GLN A 62 -23.79 -21.66 14.61
C GLN A 62 -23.89 -23.09 14.05
N ARG A 63 -23.73 -23.26 12.74
CA ARG A 63 -23.70 -24.56 12.05
C ARG A 63 -22.28 -25.14 12.11
N TRP A 64 -21.84 -25.49 13.31
CA TRP A 64 -20.44 -25.85 13.59
C TRP A 64 -19.94 -27.07 12.83
N ALA A 65 -20.76 -28.12 12.76
CA ALA A 65 -20.41 -29.35 12.06
C ALA A 65 -20.22 -29.13 10.55
N GLU A 66 -21.08 -28.30 9.95
CA GLU A 66 -20.97 -27.91 8.54
C GLU A 66 -19.72 -27.07 8.28
N ALA A 67 -19.45 -26.05 9.12
CA ALA A 67 -18.24 -25.24 8.99
C ALA A 67 -16.97 -26.09 9.09
N LYS A 68 -16.92 -27.04 10.03
CA LYS A 68 -15.80 -27.98 10.18
C LYS A 68 -15.65 -28.86 8.94
N ALA A 69 -16.74 -29.45 8.44
CA ALA A 69 -16.72 -30.30 7.25
C ALA A 69 -16.24 -29.54 6.02
N LEU A 70 -16.71 -28.31 5.80
CA LEU A 70 -16.27 -27.44 4.71
C LEU A 70 -14.76 -27.13 4.80
N LEU A 71 -14.22 -26.93 6.01
CA LEU A 71 -12.80 -26.66 6.23
C LEU A 71 -11.90 -27.89 6.10
N ASP A 72 -12.44 -29.08 6.37
CA ASP A 72 -11.73 -30.34 6.20
C ASP A 72 -11.70 -30.77 4.71
N ASP A 73 -12.76 -30.49 3.94
CA ASP A 73 -12.82 -30.71 2.49
C ASP A 73 -11.93 -29.74 1.69
N ALA A 74 -11.80 -28.49 2.15
CA ALA A 74 -11.04 -27.44 1.46
C ALA A 74 -9.52 -27.66 1.36
N GLY A 75 -8.96 -28.70 2.02
CA GLY A 75 -7.52 -28.96 2.04
C GLY A 75 -6.69 -27.88 2.76
N SER A 76 -5.47 -27.60 2.28
CA SER A 76 -4.61 -26.52 2.78
C SER A 76 -4.74 -25.25 1.93
N GLY A 77 -5.63 -24.34 2.33
CA GLY A 77 -5.82 -23.03 1.70
C GLY A 77 -5.25 -21.87 2.53
N PRO A 78 -5.00 -20.70 1.92
CA PRO A 78 -4.35 -19.56 2.57
C PRO A 78 -5.09 -19.01 3.78
N LEU A 79 -6.43 -19.11 3.81
CA LEU A 79 -7.26 -18.62 4.92
C LEU A 79 -7.76 -19.74 5.85
N ASN A 80 -7.36 -20.99 5.64
CA ASN A 80 -7.94 -22.11 6.38
C ASN A 80 -7.59 -22.07 7.87
N ASP A 81 -6.36 -21.68 8.22
CA ASP A 81 -5.94 -21.56 9.62
C ASP A 81 -6.63 -20.39 10.32
N PHE A 82 -6.84 -19.27 9.61
CA PHE A 82 -7.64 -18.15 10.11
C PHE A 82 -9.09 -18.59 10.38
N LEU A 83 -9.72 -19.31 9.45
CA LEU A 83 -11.11 -19.77 9.62
C LEU A 83 -11.25 -20.84 10.70
N ARG A 84 -10.26 -21.73 10.85
CA ARG A 84 -10.23 -22.68 11.98
C ARG A 84 -10.10 -21.94 13.31
N ALA A 85 -9.26 -20.90 13.38
CA ALA A 85 -9.16 -20.06 14.58
C ALA A 85 -10.49 -19.37 14.91
N GLU A 86 -11.15 -18.77 13.92
CA GLU A 86 -12.48 -18.15 14.08
C GLU A 86 -13.53 -19.16 14.55
N LEU A 87 -13.54 -20.38 13.99
CA LEU A 87 -14.45 -21.45 14.41
C LEU A 87 -14.27 -21.82 15.89
N LEU A 88 -13.01 -21.94 16.36
CA LEU A 88 -12.70 -22.32 17.74
C LEU A 88 -12.92 -21.20 18.77
N LEU A 89 -12.89 -19.94 18.31
CA LEU A 89 -13.06 -18.76 19.16
C LEU A 89 -14.48 -18.21 19.16
N ALA A 90 -15.34 -18.66 18.24
CA ALA A 90 -16.72 -18.22 18.15
C ALA A 90 -17.52 -18.53 19.43
N ALA A 91 -18.47 -17.68 19.76
CA ALA A 91 -19.36 -17.90 20.90
C ALA A 91 -20.21 -19.16 20.67
N ASN A 92 -20.35 -19.99 21.72
CA ASN A 92 -21.07 -21.27 21.68
C ASN A 92 -20.47 -22.32 20.73
N SER A 93 -19.24 -22.11 20.26
CA SER A 93 -18.54 -23.13 19.48
C SER A 93 -18.29 -24.38 20.33
N PRO A 94 -18.07 -25.55 19.70
CA PRO A 94 -17.56 -26.72 20.40
C PRO A 94 -16.31 -26.36 21.18
N ARG A 95 -16.13 -26.99 22.34
CA ARG A 95 -14.99 -26.74 23.21
C ARG A 95 -13.70 -27.10 22.47
N ALA A 96 -12.85 -26.10 22.25
CA ALA A 96 -11.54 -26.29 21.68
C ALA A 96 -10.59 -26.92 22.71
N GLU A 97 -9.98 -28.05 22.36
CA GLU A 97 -8.96 -28.72 23.16
C GLU A 97 -7.56 -28.31 22.72
N VAL A 98 -6.56 -28.57 23.57
CA VAL A 98 -5.15 -28.21 23.28
C VAL A 98 -4.67 -28.85 21.96
N SER A 99 -5.15 -30.06 21.67
CA SER A 99 -4.86 -30.79 20.42
C SER A 99 -5.39 -30.10 19.16
N ASP A 100 -6.43 -29.28 19.27
CA ASP A 100 -6.99 -28.54 18.14
C ASP A 100 -6.25 -27.21 17.92
N ILE A 101 -5.80 -26.58 19.01
CA ILE A 101 -5.23 -25.23 19.01
C ILE A 101 -3.75 -25.24 18.62
N LEU A 102 -2.95 -26.15 19.20
CA LEU A 102 -1.49 -26.15 18.99
C LEU A 102 -1.09 -26.35 17.51
N PRO A 103 -1.73 -27.22 16.71
CA PRO A 103 -1.39 -27.35 15.30
C PRO A 103 -1.60 -26.05 14.52
N ILE A 104 -2.62 -25.25 14.86
CA ILE A 104 -2.89 -23.97 14.20
C ILE A 104 -1.80 -22.97 14.54
N LEU A 105 -1.43 -22.86 15.83
CA LEU A 105 -0.37 -21.95 16.28
C LEU A 105 1.01 -22.33 15.74
N ALA A 106 1.28 -23.62 15.58
CA ALA A 106 2.53 -24.12 15.01
C ALA A 106 2.65 -23.83 13.50
N ARG A 107 1.56 -23.98 12.73
CA ARG A 107 1.56 -23.68 11.30
C ARG A 107 1.54 -22.18 11.02
N SER A 108 0.75 -21.44 11.78
CA SER A 108 0.43 -20.05 11.51
C SER A 108 0.59 -19.19 12.78
N PRO A 109 1.84 -18.96 13.24
CA PRO A 109 2.11 -18.13 14.42
C PRO A 109 1.77 -16.65 14.21
N GLY A 110 1.72 -16.18 12.97
CA GLY A 110 1.38 -14.80 12.59
C GLY A 110 -0.10 -14.48 12.53
N LEU A 111 -0.99 -15.37 13.01
CA LEU A 111 -2.42 -15.12 12.98
C LEU A 111 -2.81 -13.93 13.89
N PRO A 112 -3.81 -13.12 13.48
CA PRO A 112 -4.33 -12.07 14.36
C PRO A 112 -4.93 -12.65 15.65
N GLN A 113 -5.47 -13.87 15.60
CA GLN A 113 -6.03 -14.56 16.77
C GLN A 113 -5.00 -15.34 17.59
N ALA A 114 -3.71 -15.36 17.20
CA ALA A 114 -2.71 -16.24 17.80
C ALA A 114 -2.59 -16.05 19.33
N GLU A 115 -2.61 -14.81 19.82
CA GLU A 115 -2.54 -14.50 21.25
C GLU A 115 -3.79 -14.98 22.02
N GLN A 116 -4.98 -14.83 21.43
CA GLN A 116 -6.21 -15.34 22.02
C GLN A 116 -6.23 -16.87 22.09
N LEU A 117 -5.79 -17.54 21.02
CA LEU A 117 -5.62 -18.98 20.99
C LEU A 117 -4.54 -19.45 21.98
N GLY A 118 -3.42 -18.75 22.10
CA GLY A 118 -2.37 -19.08 23.07
C GLY A 118 -2.85 -18.98 24.51
N ARG A 119 -3.58 -17.91 24.86
CA ARG A 119 -4.22 -17.79 26.18
C ARG A 119 -5.24 -18.90 26.41
N LEU A 120 -6.02 -19.26 25.39
CA LEU A 120 -6.98 -20.35 25.48
C LEU A 120 -6.27 -21.70 25.71
N ALA A 121 -5.22 -22.00 24.95
CA ALA A 121 -4.42 -23.22 25.10
C ALA A 121 -3.80 -23.32 26.51
N THR A 122 -3.24 -22.21 27.02
CA THR A 122 -2.69 -22.15 28.40
C THR A 122 -3.77 -22.45 29.43
N LYS A 123 -4.96 -21.85 29.30
CA LYS A 123 -6.12 -22.14 30.18
C LYS A 123 -6.60 -23.60 30.09
N ARG A 124 -6.26 -24.30 29.01
CA ARG A 124 -6.58 -25.71 28.77
C ARG A 124 -5.45 -26.67 29.17
N GLY A 125 -4.35 -26.16 29.74
CA GLY A 125 -3.25 -26.98 30.23
C GLY A 125 -2.12 -27.19 29.24
N ALA A 126 -2.01 -26.38 28.18
CA ALA A 126 -0.82 -26.37 27.35
C ALA A 126 0.40 -25.94 28.19
N ALA A 127 1.37 -26.83 28.33
CA ALA A 127 2.60 -26.58 29.08
C ALA A 127 3.63 -25.82 28.25
N ASP A 128 3.62 -26.03 26.94
CA ASP A 128 4.53 -25.40 26.00
C ASP A 128 3.73 -24.75 24.86
N LEU A 129 4.11 -23.51 24.52
CA LEU A 129 3.49 -22.75 23.44
C LEU A 129 4.57 -22.34 22.44
N PRO A 130 4.27 -22.39 21.13
CA PRO A 130 5.19 -21.88 20.13
C PRO A 130 5.43 -20.38 20.34
N VAL A 131 6.61 -19.92 19.93
CA VAL A 131 6.97 -18.49 20.01
C VAL A 131 6.02 -17.70 19.12
N LEU A 132 5.22 -16.83 19.75
CA LEU A 132 4.27 -15.95 19.06
C LEU A 132 4.88 -14.55 18.84
N PRO A 133 4.48 -13.83 17.78
CA PRO A 133 4.89 -12.45 17.57
C PRO A 133 4.49 -11.56 18.76
N PRO A 134 5.37 -10.62 19.17
CA PRO A 134 5.03 -9.70 20.25
C PRO A 134 3.91 -8.75 19.83
N GLN A 135 2.96 -8.51 20.74
CA GLN A 135 1.92 -7.50 20.55
C GLN A 135 2.34 -6.18 21.20
N THR A 136 2.18 -5.08 20.45
CA THR A 136 2.44 -3.73 20.97
C THR A 136 1.13 -3.12 21.44
N ARG A 137 1.06 -2.71 22.72
CA ARG A 137 -0.08 -1.93 23.20
C ARG A 137 0.00 -0.52 22.67
N LEU A 138 -1.08 -0.08 22.03
CA LEU A 138 -1.23 1.32 21.65
C LEU A 138 -1.41 2.16 22.92
N ALA A 139 -0.69 3.26 23.00
CA ALA A 139 -0.84 4.26 24.05
C ALA A 139 -1.41 5.54 23.45
N TRP A 140 -2.19 6.28 24.25
CA TRP A 140 -2.65 7.60 23.84
C TRP A 140 -1.44 8.53 23.70
N ALA A 141 -1.34 9.21 22.55
CA ALA A 141 -0.25 10.13 22.23
C ALA A 141 -0.31 11.47 22.99
N GLY A 142 -1.19 11.62 23.98
CA GLY A 142 -1.32 12.83 24.81
C GLY A 142 -2.20 13.94 24.24
N SER A 143 -2.55 13.89 22.95
CA SER A 143 -3.55 14.79 22.35
C SER A 143 -4.19 14.19 21.10
N ALA A 144 -5.28 14.80 20.61
CA ALA A 144 -5.75 14.54 19.25
C ALA A 144 -4.71 15.05 18.23
N PRO A 145 -4.53 14.39 17.08
CA PRO A 145 -3.69 14.91 16.00
C PRO A 145 -4.20 16.27 15.55
N ARG A 146 -3.35 17.30 15.63
CA ARG A 146 -3.67 18.63 15.09
C ARG A 146 -3.05 18.76 13.71
N ARG A 147 -3.85 19.11 12.71
CA ARG A 147 -3.31 19.56 11.42
C ARG A 147 -2.76 20.97 11.63
N VAL A 148 -1.45 21.10 11.62
CA VAL A 148 -0.74 22.38 11.62
C VAL A 148 -0.16 22.59 10.23
N GLY A 149 -0.27 23.81 9.71
CA GLY A 149 0.43 24.21 8.49
C GLY A 149 1.93 24.30 8.74
N ALA A 150 2.71 24.46 7.68
CA ALA A 150 4.11 24.81 7.81
C ALA A 150 4.26 26.15 8.55
N ASP A 151 5.30 26.27 9.37
CA ASP A 151 5.62 27.52 10.06
C ASP A 151 5.99 28.61 9.05
N SER A 152 5.66 29.87 9.38
CA SER A 152 6.06 31.01 8.55
C SER A 152 7.53 31.35 8.79
N VAL A 153 8.34 31.35 7.73
CA VAL A 153 9.74 31.81 7.79
C VAL A 153 9.77 33.34 7.73
N ALA A 154 10.34 33.97 8.75
CA ALA A 154 10.51 35.42 8.79
C ALA A 154 11.67 35.85 7.87
N GLY A 155 11.42 36.80 6.97
CA GLY A 155 12.45 37.35 6.07
C GLY A 155 12.45 36.78 4.65
N ASP A 156 11.64 35.75 4.36
CA ASP A 156 11.48 35.22 3.00
C ASP A 156 10.15 35.70 2.37
N PRO A 157 10.19 36.67 1.44
CA PRO A 157 8.98 37.15 0.75
C PRO A 157 8.36 36.10 -0.19
N ALA A 158 9.16 35.20 -0.73
CA ALA A 158 8.74 34.11 -1.60
C ALA A 158 7.92 33.08 -0.80
N ALA A 159 8.44 32.61 0.34
CA ALA A 159 7.72 31.71 1.25
C ALA A 159 6.46 32.36 1.83
N ALA A 160 6.51 33.65 2.18
CA ALA A 160 5.35 34.40 2.67
C ALA A 160 4.21 34.48 1.65
N SER A 161 4.55 34.52 0.35
CA SER A 161 3.55 34.50 -0.73
C SER A 161 2.85 33.14 -0.85
N LEU A 162 3.61 32.04 -0.75
CA LEU A 162 3.09 30.67 -0.82
C LEU A 162 2.19 30.34 0.37
N ALA A 163 2.56 30.79 1.58
CA ALA A 163 1.77 30.62 2.79
C ALA A 163 0.36 31.25 2.70
N ARG A 164 0.17 32.24 1.81
CA ARG A 164 -1.14 32.87 1.57
C ARG A 164 -1.98 32.17 0.50
N THR A 165 -1.34 31.58 -0.52
CA THR A 165 -2.03 31.06 -1.71
C THR A 165 -2.23 29.54 -1.70
N ILE A 166 -1.31 28.79 -1.09
CA ILE A 166 -1.40 27.32 -0.98
C ILE A 166 -2.63 26.87 -0.16
N PRO A 167 -3.03 27.53 0.95
CA PRO A 167 -4.20 27.09 1.71
C PRO A 167 -5.49 27.01 0.89
N ASP A 168 -5.70 27.92 -0.07
CA ASP A 168 -6.87 27.89 -0.96
C ASP A 168 -6.82 26.70 -1.92
N ARG A 169 -5.64 26.36 -2.45
CA ARG A 169 -5.43 25.17 -3.30
C ARG A 169 -5.68 23.88 -2.52
N ILE A 170 -5.19 23.80 -1.28
CA ILE A 170 -5.46 22.67 -0.37
C ILE A 170 -6.95 22.55 -0.09
N LYS A 171 -7.64 23.67 0.15
CA LYS A 171 -9.07 23.68 0.45
C LYS A 171 -9.92 23.22 -0.73
N ASN A 172 -9.48 23.51 -1.95
CA ASN A 172 -10.17 23.16 -3.19
C ASN A 172 -9.72 21.81 -3.78
N ASP A 173 -8.91 21.03 -3.05
CA ASP A 173 -8.36 19.73 -3.50
C ASP A 173 -7.62 19.82 -4.85
N ASP A 174 -6.81 20.88 -5.02
CA ASP A 174 -6.05 21.15 -6.24
C ASP A 174 -4.53 21.02 -6.00
N PRO A 175 -4.00 19.78 -5.98
CA PRO A 175 -2.57 19.54 -5.77
C PRO A 175 -1.73 20.02 -6.95
N ALA A 176 -2.23 19.90 -8.19
CA ALA A 176 -1.51 20.32 -9.39
C ALA A 176 -1.31 21.85 -9.41
N GLY A 177 -2.35 22.62 -9.09
CA GLY A 177 -2.26 24.07 -8.97
C GLY A 177 -1.35 24.52 -7.83
N ALA A 178 -1.28 23.79 -6.72
CA ALA A 178 -0.33 24.06 -5.65
C ALA A 178 1.13 23.80 -6.09
N GLU A 179 1.37 22.71 -6.81
CA GLU A 179 2.71 22.36 -7.33
C GLU A 179 3.22 23.39 -8.33
N VAL A 180 2.36 23.89 -9.23
CA VAL A 180 2.72 24.96 -10.16
C VAL A 180 3.15 26.23 -9.42
N LEU A 181 2.43 26.61 -8.35
CA LEU A 181 2.80 27.77 -7.52
C LEU A 181 4.14 27.57 -6.81
N LEU A 182 4.39 26.37 -6.29
CA LEU A 182 5.67 26.04 -5.65
C LEU A 182 6.82 26.10 -6.65
N ASN A 183 6.69 25.44 -7.79
CA ASN A 183 7.72 25.38 -8.83
C ASN A 183 8.07 26.75 -9.41
N ALA A 184 7.12 27.69 -9.44
CA ALA A 184 7.36 29.06 -9.90
C ALA A 184 8.29 29.88 -8.97
N VAL A 185 8.41 29.47 -7.71
CA VAL A 185 9.13 30.23 -6.66
C VAL A 185 10.25 29.40 -6.03
N ILE A 186 10.40 28.12 -6.41
CA ILE A 186 11.32 27.17 -5.77
C ILE A 186 12.78 27.66 -5.74
N ASP A 187 13.24 28.29 -6.82
CA ASP A 187 14.60 28.82 -6.94
C ASP A 187 14.84 30.11 -6.12
N LYS A 188 13.77 30.68 -5.55
CA LYS A 188 13.80 31.93 -4.76
C LYS A 188 13.55 31.70 -3.27
N LEU A 189 13.30 30.45 -2.87
CA LEU A 189 13.12 30.08 -1.48
C LEU A 189 14.46 30.17 -0.74
N SER A 190 14.39 30.65 0.49
CA SER A 190 15.50 30.52 1.45
C SER A 190 15.82 29.03 1.70
N PRO A 191 17.11 28.68 1.87
CA PRO A 191 17.50 27.31 2.27
C PRO A 191 17.14 26.96 3.72
N ASP A 192 16.88 27.97 4.55
CA ASP A 192 16.38 27.89 5.92
C ASP A 192 14.89 28.26 6.00
#